data_AF-A0A447RAQ5-F1
#
_entry.id   AF-A0A447RAQ5-F1
#
_cell.length_a   1.000
_cell.length_b   1.000
_cell.length_c   1.000
_cell.angle_alpha   90.00
_cell.angle_beta   90.00
_cell.angle_gamma   90.00
#
_symmetry.space_group_name_H-M   'P 1'
#
loop_
_entity.id
_entity.type
_entity.pdbx_description
1 polymer ?
#
loop_
_entity_poly.entity_id
_entity_poly.type
_entity_poly.pdbx_seq_one_letter_code
_entity_poly.pdbx_strand_id
1 'polypeptide(L)'
;MFLYSYLQKNTLLVYRTLILIIWGGLIFFTTGVQGIINNYILSLSMMFGAFIGSATPVGGGVIAFPVLSFIKHAPSSEAATFCLAMQAFGMTAASLTIYKNKIKVNSFLIIYSTVIATLGYLVGLAYIQNPFSSVSLKYSSLHSG
;
A
#
# COMPACT_ATOMS: atom_id res chain seq x y z
N MET A 1 33.51 -12.72 -2.95
CA MET A 1 32.17 -12.72 -3.57
C MET A 1 31.16 -13.60 -2.83
N PHE A 2 31.48 -14.85 -2.48
CA PHE A 2 30.59 -15.74 -1.71
C PHE A 2 30.28 -15.29 -0.26
N LEU A 3 31.27 -14.77 0.48
CA LEU A 3 31.07 -14.33 1.88
C LEU A 3 30.13 -13.12 2.00
N TYR A 4 30.20 -12.19 1.04
CA TYR A 4 29.34 -11.00 0.98
C TYR A 4 27.88 -11.38 0.70
N SER A 5 27.65 -12.34 -0.21
CA SER A 5 26.33 -12.89 -0.48
C SER A 5 25.75 -13.64 0.73
N TYR A 6 26.57 -14.35 1.50
CA TYR A 6 26.15 -15.08 2.70
C TYR A 6 25.78 -14.13 3.87
N LEU A 7 26.61 -13.12 4.14
CA LEU A 7 26.32 -12.09 5.15
C LEU A 7 25.05 -11.29 4.80
N GLN A 8 24.87 -10.91 3.53
CA GLN A 8 23.69 -10.20 3.07
C GLN A 8 22.42 -11.04 3.23
N LYS A 9 22.48 -12.35 2.98
CA LYS A 9 21.35 -13.28 3.14
C LYS A 9 20.90 -13.39 4.61
N ASN A 10 21.85 -13.47 5.55
CA ASN A 10 21.54 -13.52 6.98
C ASN A 10 21.00 -12.18 7.52
N THR A 11 21.56 -11.05 7.09
CA THR A 11 21.03 -9.73 7.47
C THR A 11 19.59 -9.51 6.99
N LEU A 12 19.27 -9.95 5.77
CA LEU A 12 17.92 -9.83 5.21
C LEU A 12 16.93 -10.76 5.93
N LEU A 13 17.39 -11.95 6.34
CA LEU A 13 16.59 -12.91 7.12
C LEU A 13 16.26 -12.36 8.52
N VAL A 14 17.25 -11.77 9.20
CA VAL A 14 17.09 -11.13 10.52
C VAL A 14 16.14 -9.94 10.43
N TYR A 15 16.26 -9.09 9.41
CA TYR A 15 15.35 -7.96 9.23
C TYR A 15 13.89 -8.42 9.03
N ARG A 16 13.70 -9.47 8.22
CA ARG A 16 12.37 -10.04 7.96
C ARG A 16 11.74 -10.63 9.23
N THR A 17 12.51 -11.36 10.03
CA THR A 17 12.00 -11.95 11.28
C THR A 17 11.69 -10.88 12.32
N LEU A 18 12.53 -9.85 12.46
CA LEU A 18 12.29 -8.75 13.39
C LEU A 18 11.01 -7.99 13.06
N ILE A 19 10.75 -7.68 11.78
CA ILE A 19 9.52 -7.02 11.35
C ILE A 19 8.28 -7.85 11.67
N LEU A 20 8.32 -9.16 11.41
CA LEU A 20 7.19 -10.04 11.69
C LEU A 20 6.92 -10.16 13.20
N ILE A 21 7.97 -10.17 14.02
CA ILE A 21 7.85 -10.22 15.48
C ILE A 21 7.28 -8.91 16.02
N ILE A 22 7.77 -7.76 15.55
CA ILE A 22 7.28 -6.44 15.98
C ILE A 22 5.82 -6.25 15.55
N TRP A 23 5.49 -6.58 14.31
CA TRP A 23 4.13 -6.45 13.79
C TRP A 23 3.16 -7.41 14.47
N GLY A 24 3.54 -8.68 14.63
CA GLY A 24 2.74 -9.67 15.35
C GLY A 24 2.53 -9.31 16.81
N GLY A 25 3.56 -8.78 17.49
CA GLY A 25 3.47 -8.28 18.86
C GLY A 25 2.50 -7.10 18.98
N LEU A 26 2.58 -6.13 18.07
CA LEU A 26 1.68 -4.96 18.06
C LEU A 26 0.21 -5.37 17.87
N ILE A 27 -0.09 -6.31 16.98
CA ILE A 27 -1.46 -6.80 16.76
C ILE A 27 -1.98 -7.52 18.00
N PHE A 28 -1.15 -8.36 18.61
CA PHE A 28 -1.51 -9.09 19.82
C PHE A 28 -1.89 -8.14 20.96
N PHE A 29 -1.13 -7.04 21.14
CA PHE A 29 -1.39 -6.04 22.17
C PHE A 29 -2.60 -5.13 21.87
N THR A 30 -2.89 -4.82 20.60
CA THR A 30 -3.95 -3.87 20.23
C THR A 30 -5.32 -4.51 20.02
N THR A 31 -5.37 -5.75 19.51
CA THR A 31 -6.64 -6.39 19.10
C THR A 31 -6.93 -7.72 19.80
N GLY A 32 -5.91 -8.37 20.37
CA GLY A 32 -6.02 -9.72 20.95
C GLY A 32 -6.37 -10.81 19.92
N VAL A 33 -6.27 -12.08 20.32
CA VAL A 33 -6.49 -13.23 19.42
C VAL A 33 -7.93 -13.25 18.84
N GLN A 34 -8.91 -12.80 19.62
CA GLN A 34 -10.32 -12.74 19.17
C GLN A 34 -10.56 -11.64 18.12
N GLY A 35 -9.85 -10.51 18.19
CA GLY A 35 -9.95 -9.43 17.20
C GLY A 35 -9.42 -9.84 15.83
N ILE A 36 -8.41 -10.71 15.80
CA ILE A 36 -7.83 -11.28 14.56
C ILE A 36 -8.82 -12.24 13.90
N ILE A 37 -9.42 -13.14 14.68
CA ILE A 37 -10.38 -14.14 14.16
C ILE A 37 -11.60 -13.44 13.56
N ASN A 38 -12.12 -12.39 14.20
CA ASN A 38 -13.25 -11.62 13.66
C ASN A 38 -12.90 -10.78 12.42
N ASN A 39 -11.61 -10.53 12.16
CA ASN A 39 -11.13 -9.69 11.06
C ASN A 39 -10.19 -10.42 10.08
N TYR A 40 -10.26 -11.75 10.00
CA TYR A 40 -9.38 -12.55 9.14
C TYR A 40 -9.38 -12.10 7.66
N ILE A 41 -10.51 -11.60 7.17
CA ILE A 41 -10.66 -11.02 5.83
C ILE A 41 -9.72 -9.82 5.61
N LEU A 42 -9.50 -8.96 6.61
CA LEU A 42 -8.54 -7.86 6.53
C LEU A 42 -7.12 -8.38 6.41
N SER A 43 -6.74 -9.37 7.22
CA SER A 43 -5.42 -9.99 7.15
C SER A 43 -5.16 -10.65 5.78
N LEU A 44 -6.17 -11.34 5.24
CA LEU A 44 -6.09 -11.94 3.90
C LEU A 44 -5.95 -10.86 2.81
N SER A 45 -6.72 -9.77 2.92
CA SER A 45 -6.63 -8.65 2.00
C SER A 45 -5.27 -7.95 2.04
N MET A 46 -4.66 -7.81 3.22
CA MET A 46 -3.31 -7.25 3.37
C MET A 46 -2.25 -8.19 2.81
N MET A 47 -2.42 -9.50 2.95
CA MET A 47 -1.51 -10.49 2.34
C MET A 47 -1.54 -10.39 0.81
N PHE A 48 -2.73 -10.38 0.19
CA PHE A 48 -2.86 -10.21 -1.26
C PHE A 48 -2.42 -8.81 -1.71
N GLY A 49 -2.78 -7.76 -0.97
CA GLY A 49 -2.39 -6.38 -1.24
C GLY A 49 -0.88 -6.17 -1.18
N ALA A 50 -0.19 -6.80 -0.22
CA ALA A 50 1.28 -6.78 -0.13
C ALA A 50 1.94 -7.57 -1.27
N PHE A 51 1.39 -8.74 -1.63
CA PHE A 51 1.92 -9.56 -2.73
C PHE A 51 1.80 -8.84 -4.08
N ILE A 52 0.62 -8.36 -4.43
CA ILE A 52 0.36 -7.71 -5.73
C ILE A 52 0.93 -6.30 -5.76
N GLY A 53 0.89 -5.57 -4.63
CA GLY A 53 1.54 -4.28 -4.48
C GLY A 53 3.06 -4.35 -4.61
N SER A 54 3.68 -5.47 -4.25
CA SER A 54 5.11 -5.70 -4.47
C SER A 54 5.42 -6.18 -5.90
N ALA A 55 4.43 -6.73 -6.62
CA ALA A 55 4.60 -7.31 -7.95
C ALA A 55 4.26 -6.34 -9.10
N THR A 56 3.59 -5.22 -8.84
CA THR A 56 3.13 -4.28 -9.89
C THR A 56 3.35 -2.80 -9.54
N PRO A 57 3.67 -1.94 -10.53
CA PRO A 57 3.75 -0.48 -10.33
C PRO A 57 2.41 0.18 -9.98
N VAL A 58 1.30 -0.52 -10.21
CA VAL A 58 -0.08 -0.06 -9.98
C VAL A 58 -0.43 -0.01 -8.48
N GLY A 59 0.35 -0.68 -7.63
CA GLY A 59 0.25 -0.63 -6.17
C GLY A 59 -0.80 -1.58 -5.57
N GLY A 60 -0.70 -1.85 -4.26
CA GLY A 60 -1.59 -2.78 -3.55
C GLY A 60 -3.04 -2.30 -3.39
N GLY A 61 -3.33 -1.06 -3.81
CA GLY A 61 -4.66 -0.44 -3.75
C GLY A 61 -5.72 -1.14 -4.61
N VAL A 62 -5.30 -1.83 -5.68
CA VAL A 62 -6.20 -2.60 -6.58
C VAL A 62 -6.97 -3.70 -5.85
N ILE A 63 -6.40 -4.29 -4.80
CA ILE A 63 -7.08 -5.31 -3.97
C ILE A 63 -7.63 -4.69 -2.69
N ALA A 64 -6.91 -3.74 -2.09
CA ALA A 64 -7.34 -3.12 -0.84
C ALA A 64 -8.66 -2.36 -1.01
N PHE A 65 -8.86 -1.67 -2.13
CA PHE A 65 -10.07 -0.88 -2.39
C PHE A 65 -11.35 -1.73 -2.49
N PRO A 66 -11.44 -2.79 -3.33
CA PRO A 66 -12.63 -3.63 -3.39
C PRO A 66 -12.85 -4.45 -2.12
N VAL A 67 -11.79 -4.89 -1.43
CA VAL A 67 -11.97 -5.62 -0.17
C VAL A 67 -12.54 -4.70 0.92
N LEU A 68 -12.01 -3.48 1.07
CA LEU A 68 -12.53 -2.54 2.06
C LEU A 68 -13.95 -2.06 1.70
N SER A 69 -14.20 -1.72 0.44
CA SER A 69 -15.49 -1.16 0.01
C SER A 69 -16.60 -2.21 -0.13
N PHE A 70 -16.31 -3.41 -0.65
CA PHE A 70 -17.35 -4.43 -0.89
C PHE A 70 -17.45 -5.47 0.22
N ILE A 71 -16.33 -5.87 0.84
CA ILE A 71 -16.35 -6.97 1.82
C ILE A 71 -16.54 -6.44 3.24
N LYS A 72 -15.91 -5.31 3.57
CA LYS A 72 -16.02 -4.67 4.89
C LYS A 72 -17.07 -3.56 4.94
N HIS A 73 -17.70 -3.24 3.80
CA HIS A 73 -18.67 -2.14 3.66
C HIS A 73 -18.15 -0.80 4.21
N ALA A 74 -16.84 -0.58 4.17
CA ALA A 74 -16.24 0.66 4.61
C ALA A 74 -16.59 1.78 3.61
N PRO A 75 -16.74 3.03 4.08
CA PRO A 75 -17.00 4.16 3.19
C PRO A 75 -15.87 4.27 2.16
N SER A 76 -16.21 4.49 0.88
CA SER A 76 -15.23 4.54 -0.23
C SER A 76 -14.13 5.58 -0.02
N SER A 77 -14.40 6.63 0.76
CA SER A 77 -13.41 7.63 1.19
C SER A 77 -12.29 7.01 2.03
N GLU A 78 -12.62 6.14 2.98
CA GLU A 78 -11.67 5.48 3.87
C GLU A 78 -10.86 4.40 3.14
N ALA A 79 -11.49 3.67 2.22
CA ALA A 79 -10.78 2.74 1.35
C ALA A 79 -9.76 3.47 0.45
N ALA A 80 -10.11 4.66 -0.07
CA ALA A 80 -9.22 5.46 -0.91
C ALA A 80 -8.02 6.01 -0.13
N THR A 81 -8.23 6.56 1.07
CA THR A 81 -7.13 7.05 1.92
C THR A 81 -6.19 5.92 2.33
N PHE A 82 -6.73 4.73 2.61
CA PHE A 82 -5.92 3.54 2.89
C PHE A 82 -5.07 3.12 1.68
N CYS A 83 -5.61 3.18 0.47
CA CYS A 83 -4.85 2.88 -0.75
C CYS A 83 -3.73 3.89 -1.01
N LEU A 84 -4.01 5.19 -0.84
CA LEU A 84 -3.02 6.26 -0.96
C LEU A 84 -1.89 6.09 0.07
N ALA A 85 -2.24 5.72 1.32
CA ALA A 85 -1.26 5.44 2.36
C ALA A 85 -0.36 4.25 1.99
N MET A 86 -0.93 3.14 1.52
CA MET A 86 -0.15 1.97 1.08
C MET A 86 0.82 2.31 -0.06
N GLN A 87 0.38 3.09 -1.04
CA GLN A 87 1.24 3.48 -2.15
C GLN A 87 2.37 4.42 -1.70
N ALA A 88 2.11 5.34 -0.77
CA ALA A 88 3.14 6.20 -0.19
C ALA A 88 4.23 5.38 0.54
N PHE A 89 3.84 4.35 1.30
CA PHE A 89 4.80 3.44 1.94
C PHE A 89 5.65 2.68 0.91
N GLY A 90 5.02 2.14 -0.14
CA GLY A 90 5.74 1.41 -1.19
C GLY A 90 6.74 2.28 -1.97
N MET A 91 6.31 3.47 -2.40
CA MET A 91 7.17 4.41 -3.13
C MET A 91 8.31 4.95 -2.24
N THR A 92 8.06 5.15 -0.95
CA THR A 92 9.09 5.53 0.03
C THR A 92 10.14 4.42 0.20
N ALA A 93 9.71 3.16 0.28
CA ALA A 93 10.63 2.02 0.34
C ALA A 93 11.48 1.88 -0.94
N ALA A 94 10.88 2.12 -2.10
CA ALA A 94 11.60 2.17 -3.38
C ALA A 94 12.63 3.30 -3.40
N SER A 95 12.24 4.51 -2.98
CA SER A 95 13.15 5.66 -2.86
C SER A 95 14.34 5.38 -1.93
N LEU A 96 14.08 4.77 -0.77
CA LEU A 96 15.13 4.37 0.17
C LEU A 96 16.09 3.33 -0.45
N THR A 97 15.57 2.39 -1.23
CA THR A 97 16.38 1.40 -1.96
C THR A 97 17.27 2.06 -3.01
N ILE A 98 16.72 2.99 -3.78
CA ILE A 98 17.47 3.78 -4.78
C ILE A 98 18.61 4.55 -4.10
N TYR A 99 18.31 5.19 -2.96
CA TYR A 99 19.28 5.92 -2.16
C TYR A 99 20.41 5.01 -1.64
N LYS A 100 20.06 3.86 -1.05
CA LYS A 100 21.03 2.88 -0.53
C LYS A 100 21.91 2.27 -1.63
N ASN A 101 21.33 1.97 -2.79
CA ASN A 101 22.05 1.39 -3.93
C ASN A 101 22.88 2.42 -4.71
N LYS A 102 22.86 3.71 -4.33
CA LYS A 102 23.55 4.81 -5.00
C LYS A 102 23.36 4.80 -6.52
N ILE A 103 22.14 4.47 -6.95
CA ILE A 103 21.80 4.48 -8.38
C ILE A 103 22.02 5.91 -8.87
N LYS A 104 22.77 6.11 -9.96
CA LYS A 104 22.99 7.44 -10.53
C LYS A 104 21.68 7.96 -11.09
N VAL A 105 21.06 8.88 -10.37
CA VAL A 105 19.83 9.55 -10.79
C VAL A 105 20.16 11.00 -11.10
N ASN A 106 19.58 11.54 -12.17
CA ASN A 106 19.73 12.95 -12.49
C ASN A 106 18.90 13.79 -11.51
N SER A 107 19.57 14.62 -10.71
CA SER A 107 18.91 15.50 -9.72
C SER A 107 17.91 16.46 -10.37
N PHE A 108 18.16 16.91 -11.60
CA PHE A 108 17.22 17.74 -12.34
C PHE A 108 15.91 16.99 -12.62
N LEU A 109 16.01 15.71 -13.00
CA LEU A 109 14.85 14.87 -13.27
C LEU A 109 14.03 14.65 -11.99
N ILE A 110 14.69 14.40 -10.85
CA ILE A 110 14.00 14.21 -9.56
C ILE A 110 13.25 15.47 -9.16
N ILE A 111 13.90 16.64 -9.23
CA ILE A 111 13.26 17.91 -8.85
C ILE A 111 12.08 18.19 -9.78
N TYR A 112 12.28 18.06 -11.10
CA TYR A 112 11.24 18.30 -12.09
C TYR A 112 10.05 17.35 -11.92
N SER A 113 10.30 16.04 -11.74
CA SER A 113 9.24 15.06 -11.53
C SER A 113 8.51 15.29 -10.22
N THR A 114 9.20 15.69 -9.15
CA THR A 114 8.58 15.94 -7.85
C THR A 114 7.68 17.18 -7.89
N VAL A 115 8.13 18.27 -8.53
CA VAL A 115 7.33 19.50 -8.67
C VAL A 115 6.07 19.23 -9.49
N ILE A 116 6.20 18.55 -10.64
CA ILE A 116 5.04 18.26 -11.51
C ILE A 116 4.09 17.25 -10.86
N ALA A 117 4.62 16.20 -10.21
CA ALA A 117 3.78 15.24 -9.49
C ALA A 117 3.03 15.89 -8.32
N THR A 118 3.68 16.79 -7.58
CA THR A 118 3.05 17.50 -6.46
C THR A 118 1.96 18.44 -6.97
N LEU A 119 2.24 19.22 -8.02
CA LEU A 119 1.24 20.10 -8.63
C LEU A 119 0.07 19.30 -9.21
N GLY A 120 0.35 18.21 -9.94
CA GLY A 120 -0.67 17.32 -10.49
C GLY A 120 -1.53 16.69 -9.41
N TYR A 121 -0.94 16.28 -8.28
CA TYR A 121 -1.67 15.75 -7.13
C TYR A 121 -2.57 16.81 -6.48
N LEU A 122 -2.07 18.03 -6.27
CA LEU A 122 -2.85 19.14 -5.71
C LEU A 122 -4.02 19.54 -6.61
N VAL A 123 -3.79 19.63 -7.92
CA VAL A 123 -4.85 19.88 -8.92
C VAL A 123 -5.85 18.73 -8.93
N GLY A 124 -5.37 17.48 -8.86
CA GLY A 124 -6.21 16.30 -8.73
C GLY A 124 -7.13 16.37 -7.51
N LEU A 125 -6.59 16.68 -6.32
CA LEU A 125 -7.40 16.84 -5.11
C LEU A 125 -8.40 18.01 -5.19
N ALA A 126 -8.03 19.12 -5.84
CA ALA A 126 -8.89 20.29 -5.95
C ALA A 126 -10.05 20.10 -6.93
N TYR A 127 -9.81 19.43 -8.07
CA TYR A 127 -10.78 19.33 -9.16
C TYR A 127 -11.48 17.97 -9.26
N ILE A 128 -10.84 16.88 -8.80
CA ILE A 128 -11.42 15.53 -8.80
C ILE A 128 -12.10 15.31 -7.45
N GLN A 129 -13.21 16.01 -7.23
CA GLN A 129 -14.11 15.65 -6.13
C GLN A 129 -14.79 14.31 -6.47
N ASN A 130 -14.28 13.25 -5.87
CA ASN A 130 -14.97 11.98 -5.61
C ASN A 130 -15.82 11.41 -6.78
N PRO A 131 -15.21 10.96 -7.89
CA PRO A 131 -15.94 10.23 -8.93
C PRO A 131 -16.44 8.85 -8.45
N PHE A 132 -16.00 8.39 -7.27
CA PHE A 132 -16.41 7.12 -6.66
C PHE A 132 -17.24 7.35 -5.39
N SER A 133 -18.25 8.24 -5.44
CA SER A 133 -19.34 8.09 -4.48
C SER A 133 -19.95 6.70 -4.72
N SER A 134 -19.99 5.89 -3.67
CA SER A 134 -20.53 4.51 -3.65
C SER A 134 -22.00 4.44 -4.14
N VAL A 135 -22.63 5.60 -4.34
CA VAL A 135 -23.95 5.79 -4.91
C VAL A 135 -23.94 5.44 -6.40
N SER A 136 -23.01 5.94 -7.22
CA SER A 136 -23.12 5.77 -8.69
C SER A 136 -22.96 4.31 -9.17
N LEU A 137 -22.13 3.51 -8.49
CA LEU A 137 -21.95 2.07 -8.79
C LEU A 137 -23.11 1.19 -8.30
N LYS A 138 -23.90 1.65 -7.32
CA LYS A 138 -25.09 0.91 -6.84
C LYS A 138 -26.29 1.09 -7.78
N TYR A 139 -26.35 2.20 -8.52
CA TYR A 139 -27.43 2.49 -9.47
C TYR A 139 -27.23 1.77 -10.81
N SER A 140 -25.99 1.52 -11.27
CA SER A 140 -25.74 0.76 -12.50
C SER A 140 -26.02 -0.75 -12.37
N SER A 141 -25.91 -1.31 -11.16
CA SER A 141 -26.29 -2.69 -10.85
C SER A 141 -27.79 -2.92 -10.62
N LEU A 142 -28.58 -1.85 -10.45
CA LEU A 142 -30.05 -1.93 -10.28
C LEU A 142 -30.82 -1.79 -11.59
N HIS A 143 -30.17 -1.35 -12.67
CA HIS A 143 -30.77 -1.20 -14.00
C HIS A 143 -30.38 -2.35 -14.98
N SER A 144 -29.69 -3.37 -14.49
CA SER A 144 -29.26 -4.56 -15.24
C SER A 144 -29.82 -5.86 -14.64
N GLY A 145 -30.99 -5.78 -14.00
CA GLY A 145 -31.82 -6.90 -13.56
C GLY A 145 -33.25 -6.73 -14.06
#